data_AF-A0A845ZJR4-F1
#
_entry.id   AF-A0A845ZJR4-F1
#
_cell.length_a   1.000
_cell.length_b   1.000
_cell.length_c   1.000
_cell.angle_alpha   90.00
_cell.angle_beta   90.00
_cell.angle_gamma   90.00
#
_symmetry.space_group_name_H-M   'P 1'
#
loop_
_entity.id
_entity.type
_entity.pdbx_description
1 polymer ?
#
loop_
_entity_poly.entity_id
_entity_poly.type
_entity_poly.pdbx_seq_one_letter_code
_entity_poly.pdbx_strand_id
1 'polypeptide(L)' 'MENYRLVSVKIKGFRGFPEQAGEREFRFDQACTLIVGAQGGGKSSTLNAIE' A
#
# COMPACT_ATOMS: atom_id res chain seq x y z
N MET A 1 23.47 12.42 -2.11
CA MET A 1 22.61 11.23 -2.01
C MET A 1 21.22 11.66 -2.42
N GLU A 2 20.72 11.19 -3.56
CA GLU A 2 19.35 11.46 -3.95
C GLU A 2 18.41 10.59 -3.10
N ASN A 3 17.53 11.22 -2.34
CA ASN A 3 16.56 10.51 -1.52
C ASN A 3 15.52 9.86 -2.45
N TYR A 4 15.39 8.53 -2.42
CA TYR A 4 14.33 7.85 -3.13
C TYR A 4 12.97 8.21 -2.54
N ARG A 5 12.00 8.48 -3.42
CA ARG A 5 10.62 8.80 -3.03
C ARG A 5 9.67 7.70 -3.51
N LEU A 6 8.95 7.10 -2.56
CA LEU A 6 7.83 6.24 -2.89
C LEU A 6 6.65 7.10 -3.40
N VAL A 7 6.24 6.89 -4.65
CA VAL A 7 5.11 7.61 -5.27
C VAL A 7 3.82 6.78 -5.20
N SER A 8 3.92 5.50 -5.52
CA SER A 8 2.79 4.58 -5.53
C SER A 8 3.24 3.13 -5.40
N VAL A 9 2.38 2.27 -4.86
CA VAL A 9 2.50 0.82 -4.92
C VAL A 9 1.24 0.22 -5.54
N LYS A 10 1.40 -0.76 -6.43
CA LYS A 10 0.30 -1.58 -6.97
C LYS A 10 0.41 -2.98 -6.39
N ILE A 11 -0.68 -3.47 -5.81
CA ILE A 11 -0.72 -4.73 -5.09
C ILE A 11 -1.78 -5.65 -5.69
N LYS A 12 -1.42 -6.90 -5.92
CA LYS A 12 -2.31 -7.99 -6.36
C LYS A 12 -1.84 -9.31 -5.76
N GLY A 13 -2.75 -10.10 -5.19
CA GLY A 13 -2.43 -11.43 -4.67
C GLY A 13 -1.51 -11.44 -3.44
N PHE A 14 -1.54 -10.40 -2.61
CA PHE A 14 -0.67 -10.28 -1.43
C PHE A 14 -1.47 -10.04 -0.15
N ARG A 15 -1.34 -10.95 0.82
CA ARG A 15 -1.99 -10.88 2.15
C ARG A 15 -3.48 -10.51 2.05
N GLY A 16 -3.88 -9.34 2.56
CA GLY A 16 -5.26 -8.85 2.53
C GLY A 16 -5.78 -8.42 1.15
N PHE A 17 -5.00 -8.58 0.08
CA PHE A 17 -5.36 -8.26 -1.30
C PHE A 17 -5.42 -9.55 -2.15
N PRO A 18 -6.58 -10.24 -2.18
CA PRO A 18 -6.70 -11.49 -2.92
C PRO A 18 -6.57 -11.26 -4.43
N GLU A 19 -6.06 -12.26 -5.14
CA GLU A 19 -5.78 -12.14 -6.59
C GLU A 19 -7.05 -11.89 -7.41
N GLN A 20 -8.18 -12.46 -6.98
CA GLN A 20 -9.49 -12.31 -7.66
C GLN A 20 -10.08 -10.90 -7.52
N ALA A 21 -9.62 -10.11 -6.54
CA ALA A 21 -10.07 -8.73 -6.37
C ALA A 21 -9.37 -7.73 -7.33
N GLY A 22 -8.44 -8.21 -8.16
CA GLY A 22 -7.70 -7.40 -9.11
C GLY A 22 -6.53 -6.63 -8.48
N GLU A 23 -6.03 -5.65 -9.22
CA GLU A 23 -4.96 -4.76 -8.76
C GLU A 23 -5.54 -3.61 -7.93
N ARG A 24 -4.83 -3.25 -6.86
CA ARG A 24 -5.11 -2.05 -6.08
C ARG A 24 -3.89 -1.15 -6.03
N GLU A 25 -4.06 0.10 -6.46
CA GLU A 25 -3.03 1.13 -6.39
C GLU A 25 -3.20 1.97 -5.12
N PHE A 26 -2.10 2.19 -4.39
CA PHE A 26 -2.00 3.12 -3.29
C PHE A 26 -0.98 4.19 -3.65
N ARG A 27 -1.38 5.47 -3.54
CA ARG A 27 -0.50 6.61 -3.76
C ARG A 27 -0.05 7.19 -2.42
N PHE A 28 1.16 7.73 -2.41
CA PHE A 28 1.78 8.29 -1.21
C PHE A 28 1.98 9.80 -1.38
N ASP A 29 1.44 10.55 -0.43
CA ASP A 29 1.53 11.99 -0.35
C ASP A 29 2.84 12.44 0.31
N GLN A 30 3.29 13.65 -0.06
CA GLN A 30 4.36 14.36 0.61
C GLN A 30 3.79 15.31 1.68
N ALA A 31 4.34 15.44 2.89
CA ALA A 31 5.48 14.73 3.50
C ALA A 31 5.07 13.49 4.31
N CYS A 32 3.77 13.24 4.47
CA CYS A 32 3.23 12.16 5.29
C CYS A 32 1.96 11.60 4.65
N THR A 33 1.84 10.27 4.62
CA THR A 33 0.62 9.56 4.19
C THR A 33 -0.02 8.91 5.42
N LEU A 34 -1.30 9.18 5.66
CA LEU A 34 -2.05 8.55 6.74
C LEU A 34 -2.89 7.38 6.21
N ILE A 35 -2.65 6.17 6.72
CA ILE A 35 -3.39 4.96 6.33
C ILE A 35 -4.39 4.59 7.43
N VAL A 36 -5.69 4.68 7.11
CA VAL A 36 -6.79 4.39 8.04
C VAL A 36 -7.83 3.45 7.42
N GLY A 37 -8.64 2.82 8.27
CA GLY A 37 -9.69 1.90 7.85
C GLY A 37 -10.06 0.90 8.94
N ALA A 38 -11.13 0.15 8.71
CA ALA A 38 -11.60 -0.88 9.64
C ALA A 38 -10.56 -1.98 9.92
N GLN A 39 -10.71 -2.69 11.03
CA GLN A 39 -9.90 -3.88 11.33
C GLN A 39 -10.03 -4.90 10.19
N GLY A 40 -8.91 -5.55 9.82
CA GLY A 40 -8.86 -6.45 8.66
C GLY A 40 -8.84 -5.75 7.29
N GLY A 41 -9.01 -4.43 7.23
CA GLY A 41 -9.08 -3.67 5.97
C GLY A 41 -7.76 -3.47 5.19
N GLY A 42 -6.73 -4.29 5.44
CA GLY A 42 -5.51 -4.29 4.64
C GLY A 42 -4.44 -3.24 4.99
N LYS A 43 -4.62 -2.38 6.00
CA LYS A 43 -3.67 -1.31 6.39
C LYS A 43 -2.22 -1.79 6.53
N SER A 44 -2.00 -2.80 7.37
CA SER A 44 -0.66 -3.39 7.55
C SER A 44 -0.19 -4.13 6.31
N SER A 45 -1.10 -4.71 5.51
CA SER A 45 -0.73 -5.37 4.26
C SER A 45 -0.21 -4.37 3.23
N THR A 46 -0.74 -3.14 3.19
CA THR A 46 -0.22 -2.07 2.33
C THR A 46 1.22 -1.70 2.70
N LEU A 47 1.53 -1.58 3.99
CA LEU A 47 2.90 -1.28 4.44
C LEU A 47 3.86 -2.44 4.18
N ASN A 48 3.43 -3.68 4.47
CA ASN A 48 4.25 -4.88 4.25
C ASN A 48 4.50 -5.21 2.76
N ALA A 49 3.83 -4.52 1.83
CA ALA A 49 4.09 -4.66 0.40
C ALA A 49 5.24 -3.75 -0.08
N ILE A 50 5.73 -2.87 0.80
CA ILE A 50 6.84 -1.93 0.54
C ILE A 50 8.15 -2.47 1.14
N GLU A 51 8.06 -3.18 2.27
CA GLU A 51 9.17 -3.89 2.92
C GLU A 51 9.66 -5.07 2.07
#